data_AF-A0A286FLK4-F1
#
_entry.id   AF-A0A286FLK4-F1
#
_cell.length_a   1.000
_cell.length_b   1.000
_cell.length_c   1.000
_cell.angle_alpha   90.00
_cell.angle_beta   90.00
_cell.angle_gamma   90.00
#
_symmetry.space_group_name_H-M   'P 1'
#
loop_
_entity.id
_entity.type
_entity.pdbx_description
1 polymer ?
#
loop_
_entity_poly.entity_id
_entity_poly.type
_entity_poly.pdbx_seq_one_letter_code
_entity_poly.pdbx_strand_id
1 'polypeptide(L)'
;MSVGEEIRTSQEKPQQSLGTAAARNLATTTKSAPQMQEITSRWLLRTLPWVDVQGGTYRVNRRLTFAVGDGRITFVKTGDQVEVIPAELGELPALRSYEDEEVLTELARRCRQRDFAPGEVIASFGNQTDEVYLLAHGRVEKIGTGPYGDDAVLGVLADGAYFGEASLLDPDAIWEYTARADTACTVLILGRQDFEQVAERSDSLRAHVQQLRALPEQATNKYGEKEVALAAGHSGEPDIPHTFVDYDARPREYELSIAQTVLRIHTRVADLYNQPMNQTEHQLRLTVEALKERQEHELVNNREFGLLNNCEYDQRLQPHDGVPSPDDMDELLSRRRGTKLFLAHPRAIAAFGRELNKRGLVPETVEIGGNRIPTWRGVPIYPCNKIPVTPERTTSIIAMRTGEDEQGVIGLRQSGIPDEIEPSLSVRFMGINEQAVINYLVTAYYSAAVLVPDALGVLENVEIGRWR
;
A
#
# COMPACT_ATOMS: atom_id res chain seq x y z
N MET A 1 -81.41 -14.12 -48.61
CA MET A 1 -81.75 -12.78 -48.10
C MET A 1 -80.85 -12.56 -46.89
N SER A 2 -79.61 -12.12 -47.11
CA SER A 2 -79.14 -10.71 -47.04
C SER A 2 -79.18 -10.14 -45.62
N VAL A 3 -78.00 -9.75 -45.13
CA VAL A 3 -77.58 -8.58 -44.31
C VAL A 3 -76.47 -9.10 -43.39
N GLY A 4 -75.24 -8.61 -43.34
CA GLY A 4 -74.56 -7.45 -43.91
C GLY A 4 -73.24 -7.35 -43.14
N GLU A 5 -72.12 -7.32 -43.85
CA GLU A 5 -70.77 -7.30 -43.28
C GLU A 5 -70.43 -5.85 -42.88
N GLU A 6 -70.52 -5.53 -41.58
CA GLU A 6 -70.10 -4.23 -41.06
C GLU A 6 -68.57 -4.18 -40.95
N ILE A 7 -67.93 -3.69 -42.02
CA ILE A 7 -66.57 -3.17 -41.98
C ILE A 7 -66.58 -1.92 -41.10
N ARG A 8 -66.16 -2.06 -39.83
CA ARG A 8 -65.79 -0.91 -38.99
C ARG A 8 -64.54 -0.27 -39.55
N THR A 9 -64.72 0.63 -40.51
CA THR A 9 -63.70 1.62 -40.89
C THR A 9 -63.54 2.58 -39.72
N SER A 10 -62.49 2.39 -38.93
CA SER A 10 -61.99 3.41 -38.01
C SER A 10 -61.64 4.65 -38.81
N GLN A 11 -62.53 5.65 -38.84
CA GLN A 11 -62.21 6.98 -39.35
C GLN A 11 -61.11 7.58 -38.48
N GLU A 12 -59.87 7.56 -38.97
CA GLU A 12 -58.83 8.43 -38.43
C GLU A 12 -59.27 9.88 -38.62
N LYS A 13 -59.48 10.59 -37.51
CA LYS A 13 -59.74 12.03 -37.54
C LYS A 13 -58.59 12.71 -38.27
N PRO A 14 -58.84 13.57 -39.28
CA PRO A 14 -57.78 14.25 -40.00
C PRO A 14 -56.93 15.07 -39.02
N GLN A 15 -55.61 14.86 -39.04
CA GLN A 15 -54.66 15.52 -38.15
C GLN A 15 -54.74 17.04 -38.34
N GLN A 16 -55.25 17.76 -37.33
CA GLN A 16 -55.50 19.21 -37.40
C GLN A 16 -54.26 20.07 -37.09
N SER A 17 -53.11 19.46 -36.80
CA SER A 17 -51.86 20.15 -36.50
C SER A 17 -50.65 19.30 -36.91
N LEU A 18 -49.50 19.94 -37.11
CA LEU A 18 -48.23 19.27 -37.38
C LEU A 18 -47.92 18.28 -36.24
N GLY A 19 -47.74 17.01 -36.56
CA GLY A 19 -47.40 15.99 -35.56
C GLY A 19 -46.08 16.32 -34.85
N THR A 20 -45.99 16.03 -33.55
CA THR A 20 -44.80 16.29 -32.73
C THR A 20 -43.51 15.69 -33.31
N ALA A 21 -43.60 14.57 -34.02
CA ALA A 21 -42.47 13.97 -34.74
C ALA A 21 -41.96 14.84 -35.91
N ALA A 22 -42.87 15.43 -36.70
CA ALA A 22 -42.51 16.34 -37.78
C ALA A 22 -42.03 17.70 -37.24
N ALA A 23 -42.61 18.18 -36.14
CA ALA A 23 -42.11 19.36 -35.43
C ALA A 23 -40.69 19.13 -34.87
N ARG A 24 -40.36 17.92 -34.40
CA ARG A 24 -39.04 17.54 -33.88
C ARG A 24 -37.94 17.58 -34.95
N ASN A 25 -38.27 17.34 -36.22
CA ASN A 25 -37.31 17.44 -37.34
C ASN A 25 -36.84 18.88 -37.57
N LEU A 26 -37.65 19.88 -37.19
CA LEU A 26 -37.34 21.31 -37.31
C LEU A 26 -36.96 21.96 -35.97
N ALA A 27 -37.22 21.30 -34.85
CA ALA A 27 -36.93 21.81 -33.51
C ALA A 27 -35.47 21.55 -33.10
N THR A 28 -34.79 22.58 -32.62
CA THR A 28 -33.46 22.43 -31.99
C THR A 28 -33.60 21.69 -30.66
N THR A 29 -32.98 20.52 -30.55
CA THR A 29 -32.90 19.79 -29.28
C THR A 29 -31.74 20.34 -28.44
N THR A 30 -32.02 20.82 -27.23
CA THR A 30 -30.99 21.17 -26.27
C THR A 30 -30.26 19.90 -25.83
N LYS A 31 -28.95 19.84 -26.10
CA LYS A 31 -28.09 18.70 -25.74
C LYS A 31 -27.29 19.03 -24.49
N SER A 32 -27.21 18.09 -23.55
CA SER A 32 -26.23 18.18 -22.46
C SER A 32 -24.83 17.86 -22.98
N ALA A 33 -23.80 18.30 -22.25
CA ALA A 33 -22.44 17.87 -22.54
C ALA A 33 -22.33 16.35 -22.30
N PRO A 34 -21.42 15.64 -23.00
CA PRO A 34 -21.17 14.23 -22.74
C PRO A 34 -20.93 13.95 -21.24
N GLN A 35 -21.56 12.89 -20.73
CA GLN A 35 -21.44 12.46 -19.33
C GLN A 35 -20.65 11.14 -19.27
N MET A 36 -19.88 10.94 -18.21
CA MET A 36 -19.05 9.75 -18.01
C MET A 36 -19.29 9.18 -16.60
N GLN A 37 -19.59 7.89 -16.52
CA GLN A 37 -19.90 7.22 -15.24
C GLN A 37 -18.66 6.99 -14.37
N GLU A 38 -17.48 6.93 -14.98
CA GLU A 38 -16.22 6.62 -14.28
C GLU A 38 -15.67 7.80 -13.48
N ILE A 39 -16.22 9.01 -13.63
CA ILE A 39 -15.77 10.20 -12.90
C ILE A 39 -16.14 10.07 -11.43
N THR A 40 -15.12 10.10 -10.58
CA THR A 40 -15.25 10.05 -9.13
C THR A 40 -14.99 11.43 -8.50
N SER A 41 -15.18 11.52 -7.18
CA SER A 41 -14.89 12.75 -6.44
C SER A 41 -13.39 13.10 -6.40
N ARG A 42 -12.50 12.12 -6.68
CA ARG A 42 -11.04 12.26 -6.70
C ARG A 42 -10.47 12.97 -5.48
N TRP A 43 -10.89 12.53 -4.29
CA TRP A 43 -10.54 13.21 -3.05
C TRP A 43 -9.03 13.24 -2.84
N LEU A 44 -8.32 12.15 -3.17
CA LEU A 44 -6.86 12.10 -2.99
C LEU A 44 -6.17 13.19 -3.82
N LEU A 45 -6.52 13.35 -5.10
CA LEU A 45 -5.93 14.40 -5.95
C LEU A 45 -6.21 15.82 -5.44
N ARG A 46 -7.38 16.02 -4.81
CA ARG A 46 -7.81 17.32 -4.29
C ARG A 46 -7.21 17.67 -2.93
N THR A 47 -6.95 16.68 -2.09
CA THR A 47 -6.48 16.90 -0.71
C THR A 47 -4.97 16.76 -0.56
N LEU A 48 -4.30 16.08 -1.48
CA LEU A 48 -2.85 15.88 -1.42
C LEU A 48 -2.10 17.18 -1.75
N PRO A 49 -1.18 17.65 -0.89
CA PRO A 49 -0.30 18.77 -1.21
C PRO A 49 0.69 18.38 -2.30
N TRP A 50 0.86 19.24 -3.31
CA TRP A 50 1.71 18.97 -4.47
C TRP A 50 3.00 19.79 -4.42
N VAL A 51 4.13 19.14 -4.64
CA VAL A 51 5.46 19.74 -4.78
C VAL A 51 5.91 19.67 -6.23
N ASP A 52 6.45 20.78 -6.72
CA ASP A 52 6.93 20.92 -8.09
C ASP A 52 8.39 20.45 -8.22
N VAL A 53 8.62 19.46 -9.08
CA VAL A 53 9.91 18.77 -9.27
C VAL A 53 10.50 19.16 -10.64
N GLN A 54 11.35 20.18 -10.66
CA GLN A 54 11.94 20.68 -11.92
C GLN A 54 12.92 19.70 -12.58
N GLY A 55 13.59 18.86 -11.80
CA GLY A 55 14.57 17.88 -12.28
C GLY A 55 13.98 16.51 -12.66
N GLY A 56 12.67 16.32 -12.57
CA GLY A 56 12.02 15.02 -12.81
C GLY A 56 12.21 13.97 -11.71
N THR A 57 13.13 14.19 -10.76
CA THR A 57 13.39 13.31 -9.62
C THR A 57 13.33 14.06 -8.30
N TYR A 58 12.78 13.42 -7.26
CA TYR A 58 12.67 13.96 -5.91
C TYR A 58 13.34 13.00 -4.92
N ARG A 59 14.40 13.46 -4.24
CA ARG A 59 15.17 12.64 -3.30
C ARG A 59 14.72 12.90 -1.86
N VAL A 60 14.39 11.84 -1.13
CA VAL A 60 14.04 11.91 0.30
C VAL A 60 15.26 11.52 1.13
N ASN A 61 15.80 12.47 1.89
CA ASN A 61 16.87 12.20 2.84
C ASN A 61 16.28 11.92 4.22
N ARG A 62 16.51 10.70 4.74
CA ARG A 62 16.07 10.29 6.07
C ARG A 62 17.25 10.05 6.99
N ARG A 63 16.98 10.11 8.29
CA ARG A 63 17.88 9.63 9.34
C ARG A 63 17.69 8.12 9.49
N LEU A 64 18.77 7.36 9.72
CA LEU A 64 18.64 5.98 10.19
C LEU A 64 18.14 5.98 11.64
N THR A 65 17.04 5.26 11.89
CA THR A 65 16.54 5.00 13.24
C THR A 65 16.18 3.53 13.32
N PHE A 66 17.00 2.75 14.00
CA PHE A 66 16.78 1.35 14.34
C PHE A 66 17.18 1.13 15.81
N ALA A 67 16.54 0.17 16.47
CA ALA A 67 16.75 -0.09 17.89
C ALA A 67 17.33 -1.49 18.05
N VAL A 68 18.66 -1.59 18.10
CA VAL A 68 19.33 -2.87 18.36
C VAL A 68 19.08 -3.30 19.82
N GLY A 69 18.71 -4.56 20.01
CA GLY A 69 18.60 -5.23 21.30
C GLY A 69 17.17 -5.47 21.81
N ASP A 70 16.13 -5.27 21.00
CA ASP A 70 14.73 -5.48 21.40
C ASP A 70 14.17 -6.87 21.02
N GLY A 71 14.97 -7.72 20.37
CA GLY A 71 14.58 -9.06 19.93
C GLY A 71 13.77 -9.10 18.65
N ARG A 72 13.68 -8.00 17.90
CA ARG A 72 13.01 -7.90 16.60
C ARG A 72 13.95 -7.36 15.55
N ILE A 73 13.79 -7.85 14.32
CA ILE A 73 14.61 -7.43 13.19
C ILE A 73 13.89 -6.32 12.44
N THR A 74 14.58 -5.21 12.24
CA THR A 74 14.08 -4.09 11.44
C THR A 74 14.50 -4.23 9.97
N PHE A 75 13.60 -3.83 9.06
CA PHE A 75 13.80 -3.92 7.61
C PHE A 75 13.68 -2.54 6.95
N VAL A 76 14.40 -2.34 5.85
CA VAL A 76 14.24 -1.18 4.96
C VAL A 76 13.47 -1.62 3.73
N LYS A 77 12.42 -0.87 3.40
CA LYS A 77 11.61 -1.10 2.21
C LYS A 77 11.86 -0.04 1.15
N THR A 78 12.24 -0.48 -0.05
CA THR A 78 12.36 0.38 -1.24
C THR A 78 11.42 -0.12 -2.33
N GLY A 79 10.22 0.46 -2.40
CA GLY A 79 9.19 0.01 -3.34
C GLY A 79 8.66 -1.36 -2.96
N ASP A 80 8.90 -2.38 -3.79
CA ASP A 80 8.55 -3.78 -3.52
C ASP A 80 9.71 -4.63 -2.97
N GLN A 81 10.93 -4.10 -2.96
CA GLN A 81 12.11 -4.76 -2.41
C GLN A 81 12.23 -4.50 -0.91
N VAL A 82 12.51 -5.57 -0.17
CA VAL A 82 12.78 -5.53 1.27
C VAL A 82 14.21 -5.97 1.51
N GLU A 83 14.93 -5.20 2.31
CA GLU A 83 16.29 -5.54 2.76
C GLU A 83 16.33 -5.50 4.30
N VAL A 84 17.07 -6.42 4.92
CA VAL A 84 17.33 -6.36 6.36
C VAL A 84 18.45 -5.34 6.62
N ILE A 85 18.32 -4.54 7.69
CA ILE A 85 19.41 -3.65 8.11
C ILE A 85 20.56 -4.53 8.61
N PRO A 86 21.80 -4.38 8.09
CA PRO A 86 22.92 -5.26 8.46
C PRO A 86 23.12 -5.42 9.98
N ALA A 87 23.04 -4.32 10.74
CA ALA A 87 23.20 -4.34 12.20
C ALA A 87 22.13 -5.17 12.93
N GLU A 88 20.91 -5.27 12.38
CA GLU A 88 19.78 -5.98 12.99
C GLU A 88 19.89 -7.51 12.84
N LEU A 89 20.78 -8.01 11.96
CA LEU A 89 21.11 -9.43 11.93
C LEU A 89 21.74 -9.90 13.26
N GLY A 90 22.27 -8.99 14.08
CA GLY A 90 22.74 -9.27 15.43
C GLY A 90 21.66 -9.73 16.41
N GLU A 91 20.36 -9.57 16.09
CA GLU A 91 19.28 -10.12 16.90
C GLU A 91 19.21 -11.65 16.83
N LEU A 92 19.70 -12.23 15.72
CA LEU A 92 19.78 -13.68 15.57
C LEU A 92 20.73 -14.28 16.62
N PRO A 93 20.34 -15.36 17.31
CA PRO A 93 21.19 -15.99 18.33
C PRO A 93 22.59 -16.37 17.83
N ALA A 94 22.70 -16.76 16.55
CA ALA A 94 23.96 -17.14 15.90
C ALA A 94 24.91 -15.96 15.60
N LEU A 95 24.40 -14.72 15.63
CA LEU A 95 25.13 -13.49 15.31
C LEU A 95 25.10 -12.49 16.48
N ARG A 96 24.57 -12.91 17.63
CA ARG A 96 24.42 -12.03 18.79
C ARG A 96 25.78 -11.57 19.29
N SER A 97 25.96 -10.25 19.39
CA SER A 97 27.24 -9.59 19.77
C SER A 97 28.34 -9.68 18.69
N TYR A 98 27.97 -9.95 17.43
CA TYR A 98 28.87 -9.82 16.29
C TYR A 98 28.84 -8.39 15.75
N GLU A 99 29.99 -7.71 15.70
CA GLU A 99 30.07 -6.26 15.43
C GLU A 99 30.70 -5.92 14.06
N ASP A 100 31.13 -6.90 13.28
CA ASP A 100 31.78 -6.66 11.99
C ASP A 100 30.74 -6.31 10.91
N GLU A 101 30.54 -5.00 10.71
CA GLU A 101 29.54 -4.44 9.81
C GLU A 101 29.73 -4.84 8.34
N GLU A 102 30.97 -5.03 7.87
CA GLU A 102 31.23 -5.40 6.47
C GLU A 102 30.67 -6.81 6.19
N VAL A 103 30.89 -7.73 7.12
CA VAL A 103 30.41 -9.11 7.03
C VAL A 103 28.90 -9.18 7.21
N LEU A 104 28.33 -8.43 8.17
CA LEU A 104 26.88 -8.32 8.32
C LEU A 104 26.21 -7.76 7.06
N THR A 105 26.86 -6.79 6.40
CA THR A 105 26.38 -6.23 5.13
C THR A 105 26.42 -7.27 4.00
N GLU A 106 27.45 -8.14 3.96
CA GLU A 106 27.49 -9.24 3.00
C GLU A 106 26.36 -10.26 3.26
N LEU A 107 26.10 -10.63 4.51
CA LEU A 107 25.01 -11.53 4.89
C LEU A 107 23.64 -10.95 4.52
N ALA A 108 23.39 -9.68 4.83
CA ALA A 108 22.14 -8.99 4.51
C ALA A 108 21.85 -9.00 3.00
N ARG A 109 22.88 -8.84 2.15
CA ARG A 109 22.74 -8.90 0.68
C ARG A 109 22.43 -10.29 0.14
N ARG A 110 22.72 -11.35 0.90
CA ARG A 110 22.42 -12.74 0.50
C ARG A 110 21.03 -13.20 0.93
N CYS A 111 20.34 -12.43 1.79
CA CYS A 111 18.94 -12.66 2.10
C CYS A 111 18.08 -12.51 0.85
N ARG A 112 17.22 -13.49 0.57
CA ARG A 112 16.33 -13.49 -0.60
C ARG A 112 14.89 -13.26 -0.16
N GLN A 113 14.22 -12.29 -0.77
CA GLN A 113 12.81 -12.05 -0.52
C GLN A 113 11.93 -13.15 -1.14
N ARG A 114 10.94 -13.61 -0.38
CA ARG A 114 9.89 -14.51 -0.83
C ARG A 114 8.54 -14.11 -0.22
N ASP A 115 7.53 -14.05 -1.07
CA ASP A 115 6.15 -13.79 -0.65
C ASP A 115 5.37 -15.10 -0.52
N PHE A 116 4.55 -15.21 0.52
CA PHE A 116 3.67 -16.35 0.81
C PHE A 116 2.21 -15.90 0.87
N ALA A 117 1.31 -16.71 0.30
CA ALA A 117 -0.13 -16.43 0.33
C ALA A 117 -0.79 -16.87 1.65
N PRO A 118 -1.93 -16.29 2.05
CA PRO A 118 -2.70 -16.78 3.21
C PRO A 118 -3.01 -18.28 3.09
N GLY A 119 -2.75 -19.03 4.15
CA GLY A 119 -2.91 -20.48 4.24
C GLY A 119 -1.72 -21.29 3.70
N GLU A 120 -0.73 -20.67 3.06
CA GLU A 120 0.46 -21.35 2.54
C GLU A 120 1.36 -21.83 3.70
N VAL A 121 1.84 -23.07 3.62
CA VAL A 121 2.76 -23.64 4.62
C VAL A 121 4.18 -23.23 4.26
N ILE A 122 4.81 -22.46 5.15
CA ILE A 122 6.19 -21.98 4.99
C ILE A 122 7.16 -23.09 5.35
N ALA A 123 6.89 -23.77 6.48
CA ALA A 123 7.68 -24.88 6.97
C ALA A 123 6.78 -25.93 7.63
N SER A 124 7.14 -27.20 7.50
CA SER A 124 6.34 -28.33 8.02
C SER A 124 7.08 -29.03 9.14
N PHE A 125 6.34 -29.40 10.19
CA PHE A 125 6.85 -30.21 11.30
C PHE A 125 7.64 -31.44 10.82
N GLY A 126 8.80 -31.69 11.45
CA GLY A 126 9.66 -32.85 11.22
C GLY A 126 10.55 -32.76 9.99
N ASN A 127 10.40 -31.74 9.13
CA ASN A 127 11.33 -31.51 8.03
C ASN A 127 12.65 -30.92 8.55
N GLN A 128 13.76 -31.27 7.91
CA GLN A 128 15.06 -30.63 8.16
C GLN A 128 15.00 -29.14 7.79
N THR A 129 15.67 -28.30 8.56
CA THR A 129 15.78 -26.87 8.30
C THR A 129 17.19 -26.47 7.90
N ASP A 130 17.32 -25.87 6.71
CA ASP A 130 18.59 -25.32 6.17
C ASP A 130 18.48 -23.82 5.91
N GLU A 131 17.41 -23.18 6.37
CA GLU A 131 17.07 -21.79 6.06
C GLU A 131 16.56 -21.07 7.30
N VAL A 132 16.97 -19.80 7.45
CA VAL A 132 16.40 -18.87 8.43
C VAL A 132 15.43 -17.95 7.74
N TYR A 133 14.26 -17.77 8.34
CA TYR A 133 13.19 -16.94 7.85
C TYR A 133 13.06 -15.71 8.74
N LEU A 134 13.24 -14.52 8.15
CA LEU A 134 13.05 -13.22 8.81
C LEU A 134 11.73 -12.63 8.30
N LEU A 135 10.75 -12.54 9.19
CA LEU A 135 9.40 -12.08 8.85
C LEU A 135 9.38 -10.56 8.76
N ALA A 136 9.53 -10.04 7.54
CA ALA A 136 9.46 -8.61 7.29
C ALA A 136 8.04 -8.09 7.43
N HIS A 137 7.06 -8.87 6.99
CA HIS A 137 5.66 -8.49 7.10
C HIS A 137 4.72 -9.68 7.06
N GLY A 138 3.64 -9.58 7.81
CA GLY A 138 2.53 -10.52 7.82
C GLY A 138 2.45 -11.29 9.14
N ARG A 139 1.52 -12.24 9.18
CA ARG A 139 1.24 -13.03 10.37
C ARG A 139 1.42 -14.51 10.04
N VAL A 140 2.21 -15.19 10.86
CA VAL A 140 2.49 -16.63 10.72
C VAL A 140 2.05 -17.35 11.99
N GLU A 141 1.21 -18.37 11.84
CA GLU A 141 0.82 -19.26 12.91
C GLU A 141 1.83 -20.41 13.05
N LYS A 142 2.26 -20.65 14.29
CA LYS A 142 2.94 -21.89 14.66
C LYS A 142 1.90 -22.92 15.06
N ILE A 143 1.81 -24.01 14.31
CA ILE A 143 0.86 -25.09 14.51
C ILE A 143 1.63 -26.32 14.97
N GLY A 144 1.18 -26.91 16.07
CA GLY A 144 1.72 -28.17 16.56
C GLY A 144 0.61 -29.08 17.07
N THR A 145 0.99 -30.26 17.51
CA THR A 145 0.03 -31.24 18.01
C THR A 145 -0.45 -30.84 19.41
N GLY A 146 -1.74 -30.60 19.56
CA GLY A 146 -2.38 -30.32 20.83
C GLY A 146 -2.47 -31.55 21.74
N PRO A 147 -2.85 -31.39 23.02
CA PRO A 147 -2.88 -32.47 24.02
C PRO A 147 -3.76 -33.67 23.66
N TYR A 148 -4.68 -33.51 22.69
CA TYR A 148 -5.63 -34.52 22.25
C TYR A 148 -5.38 -35.02 20.81
N GLY A 149 -4.26 -34.63 20.18
CA GLY A 149 -3.88 -35.06 18.83
C GLY A 149 -4.40 -34.17 17.70
N ASP A 150 -5.19 -33.14 17.99
CA ASP A 150 -5.63 -32.13 17.02
C ASP A 150 -4.58 -31.03 16.81
N ASP A 151 -4.57 -30.41 15.62
CA ASP A 151 -3.73 -29.25 15.34
C ASP A 151 -4.12 -28.06 16.23
N ALA A 152 -3.17 -27.58 17.03
CA ALA A 152 -3.34 -26.43 17.91
C ALA A 152 -2.36 -25.31 17.53
N VAL A 153 -2.85 -24.07 17.54
CA VAL A 153 -1.99 -22.89 17.36
C VAL A 153 -1.17 -22.70 18.64
N LEU A 154 0.14 -22.99 18.55
CA LEU A 154 1.11 -22.85 19.62
C LEU A 154 1.52 -21.40 19.86
N GLY A 155 1.45 -20.56 18.82
CA GLY A 155 1.82 -19.16 18.89
C GLY A 155 1.68 -18.47 17.54
N VAL A 156 1.83 -17.14 17.57
CA VAL A 156 1.73 -16.29 16.39
C VAL A 156 3.00 -15.46 16.29
N LEU A 157 3.62 -15.46 15.13
CA LEU A 157 4.70 -14.55 14.76
C LEU A 157 4.12 -13.39 13.94
N ALA A 158 4.64 -12.19 14.21
CA ALA A 158 4.28 -10.96 13.52
C ALA A 158 5.57 -10.26 13.03
N ASP A 159 5.41 -9.14 12.35
CA ASP A 159 6.47 -8.30 11.79
C ASP A 159 7.66 -8.14 12.76
N GLY A 160 8.86 -8.34 12.22
CA GLY A 160 10.14 -8.30 12.96
C GLY A 160 10.55 -9.62 13.61
N ALA A 161 9.66 -10.63 13.64
CA ALA A 161 10.03 -11.95 14.16
C ALA A 161 10.94 -12.72 13.19
N TYR A 162 11.65 -13.71 13.73
CA TYR A 162 12.42 -14.67 12.94
C TYR A 162 12.17 -16.09 13.43
N PHE A 163 12.47 -17.08 12.60
CA PHE A 163 12.35 -18.50 12.93
C PHE A 163 13.26 -19.37 12.05
N GLY A 164 13.64 -20.54 12.56
CA GLY A 164 14.54 -21.47 11.88
C GLY A 164 16.01 -21.18 12.11
N GLU A 165 16.33 -20.25 13.02
CA GLU A 165 17.68 -19.81 13.38
C GLU A 165 18.59 -20.94 13.87
N ALA A 166 18.01 -22.01 14.41
CA ALA A 166 18.74 -23.21 14.81
C ALA A 166 19.53 -23.84 13.65
N SER A 167 19.03 -23.72 12.41
CA SER A 167 19.69 -24.22 11.19
C SER A 167 21.10 -23.64 10.95
N LEU A 168 21.41 -22.45 11.48
CA LEU A 168 22.74 -21.84 11.32
C LEU A 168 23.80 -22.53 12.18
N LEU A 169 23.39 -23.05 13.34
CA LEU A 169 24.29 -23.64 14.32
C LEU A 169 24.30 -25.17 14.27
N ASP A 170 23.14 -25.78 14.09
CA ASP A 170 22.95 -27.23 14.08
C ASP A 170 22.57 -27.74 12.68
N PRO A 171 23.42 -28.61 12.08
CA PRO A 171 23.12 -29.21 10.80
C PRO A 171 21.90 -30.10 10.72
N ASP A 172 21.55 -30.72 11.85
CA ASP A 172 20.51 -31.74 11.93
C ASP A 172 19.21 -31.16 12.51
N ALA A 173 19.12 -29.84 12.60
CA ALA A 173 17.94 -29.14 13.10
C ALA A 173 16.70 -29.49 12.28
N ILE A 174 15.61 -29.79 12.98
CA ILE A 174 14.29 -30.07 12.40
C ILE A 174 13.26 -29.03 12.84
N TRP A 175 12.22 -28.87 12.05
CA TRP A 175 11.07 -28.05 12.42
C TRP A 175 10.25 -28.72 13.53
N GLU A 176 10.20 -28.10 14.70
CA GLU A 176 9.41 -28.57 15.85
C GLU A 176 7.92 -28.20 15.76
N TYR A 177 7.53 -27.44 14.74
CA TYR A 177 6.16 -27.04 14.46
C TYR A 177 5.99 -26.76 12.96
N THR A 178 4.74 -26.73 12.51
CA THR A 178 4.37 -26.27 11.17
C THR A 178 4.16 -24.75 11.22
N ALA A 179 4.86 -24.00 10.38
CA ALA A 179 4.66 -22.56 10.21
C ALA A 179 3.74 -22.32 9.01
N ARG A 180 2.58 -21.71 9.23
CA ARG A 180 1.60 -21.40 8.17
C ARG A 180 1.32 -19.91 8.14
N ALA A 181 1.31 -19.33 6.96
CA ALA A 181 0.91 -17.95 6.76
C ALA A 181 -0.58 -17.79 7.08
N ASP A 182 -0.93 -16.92 8.02
CA ASP A 182 -2.31 -16.54 8.34
C ASP A 182 -2.78 -15.40 7.42
N THR A 183 -1.88 -14.45 7.15
CA THR A 183 -2.05 -13.38 6.15
C THR A 183 -1.06 -13.55 5.00
N ALA A 184 -1.15 -12.70 3.96
CA ALA A 184 -0.04 -12.59 3.01
C ALA A 184 1.22 -12.16 3.77
N CYS A 185 2.34 -12.86 3.54
CA CYS A 185 3.59 -12.62 4.27
C CYS A 185 4.73 -12.33 3.29
N THR A 186 5.55 -11.33 3.60
CA THR A 186 6.83 -11.08 2.93
C THR A 186 7.95 -11.48 3.88
N VAL A 187 8.81 -12.41 3.44
CA VAL A 187 9.82 -13.04 4.29
C VAL A 187 11.18 -12.95 3.60
N LEU A 188 12.22 -12.59 4.34
CA LEU A 188 13.61 -12.69 3.88
C LEU A 188 14.19 -14.03 4.33
N ILE A 189 14.79 -14.76 3.38
CA ILE A 189 15.35 -16.10 3.61
C ILE A 189 16.86 -16.03 3.51
N LEU A 190 17.55 -16.44 4.57
CA LEU A 190 18.99 -16.67 4.56
C LEU A 190 19.26 -18.17 4.57
N GLY A 191 19.82 -18.68 3.48
CA GLY A 191 20.22 -20.08 3.39
C GLY A 191 21.49 -20.35 4.19
N ARG A 192 21.56 -21.51 4.82
CA ARG A 192 22.74 -21.94 5.57
C ARG A 192 24.00 -22.00 4.70
N GLN A 193 23.89 -22.48 3.46
CA GLN A 193 25.02 -22.52 2.53
C GLN A 193 25.56 -21.11 2.25
N ASP A 194 24.67 -20.11 2.15
CA ASP A 194 25.08 -18.72 1.95
C ASP A 194 25.80 -18.17 3.18
N PHE A 195 25.32 -18.51 4.37
CA PHE A 195 25.98 -18.17 5.64
C PHE A 195 27.36 -18.82 5.78
N GLU A 196 27.47 -20.13 5.52
CA GLU A 196 28.72 -20.89 5.60
C GLU A 196 29.76 -20.36 4.60
N GLN A 197 29.36 -20.00 3.38
CA GLN A 197 30.27 -19.39 2.40
C GLN A 197 30.86 -18.06 2.86
N VAL A 198 30.10 -17.24 3.58
CA VAL A 198 30.60 -15.98 4.16
C VAL A 198 31.54 -16.29 5.33
N ALA A 199 31.19 -17.26 6.18
CA ALA A 199 32.04 -17.70 7.29
C ALA A 199 33.35 -18.37 6.81
N GLU A 200 33.37 -19.01 5.64
CA GLU A 200 34.60 -19.52 5.04
C GLU A 200 35.53 -18.41 4.56
N ARG A 201 34.97 -17.28 4.09
CA ARG A 201 35.75 -16.14 3.58
C ARG A 201 36.17 -15.15 4.66
N SER A 202 35.44 -15.09 5.76
CA SER A 202 35.71 -14.21 6.89
C SER A 202 36.19 -14.98 8.12
N ASP A 203 37.43 -14.71 8.53
CA ASP A 203 38.01 -15.30 9.73
C ASP A 203 37.27 -14.85 11.01
N SER A 204 36.74 -13.61 11.04
CA SER A 204 35.99 -13.07 12.19
C SER A 204 34.69 -13.82 12.42
N LEU A 205 33.89 -14.02 11.38
CA LEU A 205 32.64 -14.77 11.45
C LEU A 205 32.88 -16.25 11.78
N ARG A 206 33.91 -16.86 11.19
CA ARG A 206 34.27 -18.25 11.46
C ARG A 206 34.58 -18.48 12.94
N ALA A 207 35.41 -17.60 13.52
CA ALA A 207 35.79 -17.67 14.92
C ALA A 207 34.57 -17.50 15.84
N HIS A 208 33.68 -16.55 15.51
CA HIS A 208 32.46 -16.31 16.27
C HIS A 208 31.52 -17.53 16.30
N VAL A 209 31.25 -18.12 15.14
CA VAL A 209 30.38 -19.32 15.04
C VAL A 209 31.01 -20.52 15.75
N GLN A 210 32.32 -20.71 15.63
CA GLN A 210 33.02 -21.79 16.35
C GLN A 210 32.94 -21.62 17.87
N GLN A 211 33.06 -20.40 18.37
CA GLN A 211 32.91 -20.10 19.80
C GLN A 211 31.49 -20.39 20.30
N LEU A 212 30.47 -20.05 19.52
CA LEU A 212 29.08 -20.36 19.82
C LEU A 212 28.80 -21.87 19.81
N ARG A 213 29.33 -22.61 18.84
CA ARG A 213 29.20 -24.08 18.79
C ARG A 213 29.97 -24.80 19.89
N ALA A 214 31.03 -24.19 20.41
CA ALA A 214 31.85 -24.73 21.50
C ALA A 214 31.24 -24.49 22.90
N LEU A 215 30.24 -23.62 23.02
CA LEU A 215 29.46 -23.47 24.25
C LEU A 215 28.56 -24.72 24.41
N PRO A 216 28.70 -25.51 25.48
CA PRO A 216 27.79 -26.63 25.72
C PRO A 216 26.36 -26.09 25.85
N GLU A 217 25.36 -26.83 25.33
CA GLU A 217 23.94 -26.54 25.52
C GLU A 217 23.69 -26.24 27.01
N GLN A 218 23.57 -24.94 27.34
CA GLN A 218 23.22 -24.55 28.69
C GLN A 218 21.76 -24.94 28.85
N ALA A 219 21.53 -26.03 29.59
CA ALA A 219 20.22 -26.43 30.04
C ALA A 219 19.58 -25.30 30.84
N THR A 220 18.83 -24.45 30.16
CA THR A 220 17.85 -23.57 30.80
C THR A 220 16.80 -24.43 31.47
N ASN A 221 16.37 -24.05 32.67
CA ASN A 221 15.19 -24.63 33.28
C ASN A 221 13.94 -24.30 32.44
N LYS A 222 12.79 -24.89 32.79
CA LYS A 222 11.48 -24.72 32.11
C LYS A 222 10.98 -23.25 31.97
N TYR A 223 11.72 -22.27 32.50
CA TYR A 223 11.41 -20.84 32.46
C TYR A 223 12.54 -19.95 31.87
N GLY A 224 13.63 -20.53 31.33
CA GLY A 224 14.59 -19.78 30.51
C GLY A 224 15.57 -18.85 31.24
N GLU A 225 15.72 -18.93 32.57
CA GLU A 225 16.61 -18.02 33.32
C GLU A 225 18.07 -18.50 33.35
N LYS A 226 19.02 -17.59 33.09
CA LYS A 226 20.46 -17.73 33.43
C LYS A 226 20.66 -17.50 34.93
N GLU A 227 21.41 -18.37 35.59
CA GLU A 227 21.91 -18.11 36.95
C GLU A 227 22.92 -16.96 36.90
N VAL A 228 22.52 -15.77 37.35
CA VAL A 228 23.38 -14.59 37.45
C VAL A 228 24.02 -14.56 38.83
N ALA A 229 25.33 -14.75 38.89
CA ALA A 229 26.14 -14.32 40.01
C ALA A 229 26.15 -12.78 40.04
N LEU A 230 25.44 -12.20 41.02
CA LEU A 230 25.44 -10.78 41.33
C LEU A 230 26.83 -10.35 41.85
N ALA A 231 27.58 -9.63 41.01
CA ALA A 231 28.65 -8.74 41.46
C ALA A 231 28.16 -7.30 41.27
N ALA A 232 27.71 -6.69 42.37
CA ALA A 232 27.36 -5.28 42.43
C ALA A 232 28.62 -4.44 42.68
N GLY A 233 28.83 -3.47 41.80
CA GLY A 233 29.73 -2.35 42.05
C GLY A 233 30.35 -1.89 40.75
N HIS A 234 29.98 -0.70 40.28
CA HIS A 234 30.90 0.25 39.64
C HIS A 234 30.35 1.67 39.85
N SER A 235 31.15 2.46 40.54
CA SER A 235 31.17 3.91 40.52
C SER A 235 31.90 4.40 39.26
N GLY A 236 31.31 5.34 38.51
CA GLY A 236 31.96 6.03 37.40
C GLY A 236 31.05 7.10 36.79
N GLU A 237 31.60 8.26 36.44
CA GLU A 237 30.91 9.30 35.68
C GLU A 237 30.70 8.80 34.24
N PRO A 238 29.46 8.76 33.72
CA PRO A 238 29.22 8.28 32.37
C PRO A 238 29.78 9.28 31.35
N ASP A 239 30.54 8.78 30.38
CA ASP A 239 30.85 9.53 29.18
C ASP A 239 29.53 9.91 28.49
N ILE A 240 29.36 11.21 28.23
CA ILE A 240 28.21 11.72 27.51
C ILE A 240 28.34 11.24 26.06
N PRO A 241 27.39 10.46 25.51
CA PRO A 241 27.50 9.95 24.16
C PRO A 241 27.54 11.11 23.16
N HIS A 242 28.62 11.19 22.38
CA HIS A 242 28.69 12.05 21.21
C HIS A 242 27.63 11.59 20.21
N THR A 243 26.47 12.23 20.20
CA THR A 243 25.37 11.88 19.29
C THR A 243 25.65 12.57 17.94
N PHE A 244 26.36 11.90 17.04
CA PHE A 244 26.33 12.29 15.63
C PHE A 244 25.01 11.79 15.01
N VAL A 245 24.46 12.53 14.05
CA VAL A 245 23.24 12.13 13.33
C VAL A 245 23.68 11.53 12.01
N ASP A 246 23.65 10.21 11.92
CA ASP A 246 23.92 9.52 10.67
C ASP A 246 22.73 9.61 9.71
N TYR A 247 23.07 9.87 8.44
CA TYR A 247 22.12 9.90 7.34
C TYR A 247 22.10 8.56 6.63
N ASP A 248 20.96 8.24 6.01
CA ASP A 248 20.87 7.10 5.11
C ASP A 248 21.89 7.22 3.96
N ALA A 249 22.74 6.20 3.83
CA ALA A 249 23.77 6.14 2.80
C ALA A 249 23.21 5.88 1.39
N ARG A 250 21.95 5.41 1.28
CA ARG A 250 21.25 5.15 0.01
C ARG A 250 19.83 5.75 0.03
N PRO A 251 19.72 7.09 0.06
CA PRO A 251 18.44 7.76 0.14
C PRO A 251 17.60 7.48 -1.09
N ARG A 252 16.30 7.34 -0.87
CA ARG A 252 15.35 6.98 -1.90
C ARG A 252 15.09 8.15 -2.84
N GLU A 253 15.14 7.87 -4.15
CA GLU A 253 14.79 8.81 -5.21
C GLU A 253 13.45 8.40 -5.84
N TYR A 254 12.54 9.37 -5.96
CA TYR A 254 11.24 9.21 -6.58
C TYR A 254 11.27 9.88 -7.94
N GLU A 255 11.26 9.08 -9.00
CA GLU A 255 11.08 9.59 -10.36
C GLU A 255 9.61 9.89 -10.65
N LEU A 256 9.35 10.89 -11.51
CA LEU A 256 8.00 11.15 -11.98
C LEU A 256 7.56 10.06 -12.96
N SER A 257 6.46 9.39 -12.63
CA SER A 257 5.80 8.46 -13.54
C SER A 257 4.97 9.20 -14.57
N ILE A 258 4.72 8.54 -15.71
CA ILE A 258 4.05 9.10 -16.87
C ILE A 258 2.78 8.31 -17.17
N ALA A 259 1.65 8.99 -17.34
CA ALA A 259 0.47 8.43 -17.99
C ALA A 259 0.19 9.16 -19.31
N GLN A 260 0.04 8.40 -20.39
CA GLN A 260 -0.18 8.93 -21.73
C GLN A 260 -1.33 8.26 -22.45
N THR A 261 -2.03 9.04 -23.26
CA THR A 261 -3.06 8.53 -24.16
C THR A 261 -3.13 9.38 -25.42
N VAL A 262 -3.47 8.75 -26.54
CA VAL A 262 -3.61 9.42 -27.84
C VAL A 262 -5.10 9.52 -28.18
N LEU A 263 -5.62 10.74 -28.19
CA LEU A 263 -6.96 11.03 -28.67
C LEU A 263 -6.95 11.17 -30.19
N ARG A 264 -7.85 10.45 -30.85
CA ARG A 264 -7.99 10.42 -32.31
C ARG A 264 -9.36 10.96 -32.71
N ILE A 265 -9.38 11.99 -33.57
CA ILE A 265 -10.62 12.60 -34.05
C ILE A 265 -10.55 12.76 -35.56
N HIS A 266 -11.55 12.26 -36.28
CA HIS A 266 -11.63 12.49 -37.71
C HIS A 266 -11.90 13.98 -37.99
N THR A 267 -11.11 14.60 -38.87
CA THR A 267 -11.23 16.02 -39.30
C THR A 267 -12.67 16.42 -39.63
N ARG A 268 -13.33 15.67 -40.52
CA ARG A 268 -14.76 15.82 -40.85
C ARG A 268 -15.69 15.96 -39.64
N VAL A 269 -15.41 15.28 -38.53
CA VAL A 269 -16.23 15.36 -37.31
C VAL A 269 -15.98 16.68 -36.58
N ALA A 270 -14.72 17.09 -36.46
CA ALA A 270 -14.36 18.39 -35.89
C ALA A 270 -14.89 19.56 -36.73
N ASP A 271 -14.92 19.42 -38.06
CA ASP A 271 -15.34 20.48 -38.98
C ASP A 271 -16.86 20.60 -39.12
N LEU A 272 -17.56 19.47 -39.32
CA LEU A 272 -18.99 19.48 -39.68
C LEU A 272 -19.92 19.35 -38.47
N TYR A 273 -19.47 18.76 -37.36
CA TYR A 273 -20.33 18.42 -36.22
C TYR A 273 -19.99 19.21 -34.94
N ASN A 274 -19.51 20.44 -35.10
CA ASN A 274 -19.02 21.28 -34.00
C ASN A 274 -20.08 22.16 -33.33
N GLN A 275 -21.33 22.11 -33.78
CA GLN A 275 -22.44 22.88 -33.20
C GLN A 275 -23.56 21.95 -32.70
N PRO A 276 -24.16 22.26 -31.54
CA PRO A 276 -23.88 23.41 -30.66
C PRO A 276 -22.62 23.23 -29.77
N MET A 277 -21.93 22.09 -29.87
CA MET A 277 -20.89 21.64 -28.95
C MET A 277 -19.61 21.26 -29.68
N ASN A 278 -18.48 21.75 -29.19
CA ASN A 278 -17.19 21.48 -29.82
C ASN A 278 -16.77 20.03 -29.56
N GLN A 279 -16.66 19.23 -30.63
CA GLN A 279 -16.36 17.80 -30.50
C GLN A 279 -14.96 17.56 -29.94
N THR A 280 -13.98 18.32 -30.42
CA THR A 280 -12.59 18.18 -29.99
C THR A 280 -12.43 18.55 -28.52
N GLU A 281 -13.02 19.67 -28.10
CA GLU A 281 -12.95 20.12 -26.71
C GLU A 281 -13.60 19.11 -25.76
N HIS A 282 -14.79 18.59 -26.09
CA HIS A 282 -15.46 17.63 -25.23
C HIS A 282 -14.74 16.27 -25.19
N GLN A 283 -14.20 15.80 -26.30
CA GLN A 283 -13.43 14.55 -26.34
C GLN A 283 -12.14 14.70 -25.52
N LEU A 284 -11.41 15.80 -25.68
CA LEU A 284 -10.22 16.11 -24.87
C LEU A 284 -10.56 16.16 -23.39
N ARG A 285 -11.65 16.85 -23.01
CA ARG A 285 -12.12 16.90 -21.62
C ARG A 285 -12.37 15.50 -21.07
N LEU A 286 -13.09 14.63 -21.78
CA LEU A 286 -13.34 13.26 -21.33
C LEU A 286 -12.06 12.44 -21.20
N THR A 287 -11.12 12.60 -22.14
CA THR A 287 -9.81 11.95 -22.07
C THR A 287 -9.00 12.41 -20.86
N VAL A 288 -9.02 13.70 -20.55
CA VAL A 288 -8.38 14.26 -19.35
C VAL A 288 -9.03 13.71 -18.07
N GLU A 289 -10.36 13.62 -18.01
CA GLU A 289 -11.05 13.03 -16.86
C GLU A 289 -10.63 11.57 -16.65
N ALA A 290 -10.59 10.76 -17.71
CA ALA A 290 -10.12 9.38 -17.64
C ALA A 290 -8.65 9.27 -17.18
N LEU A 291 -7.79 10.18 -17.66
CA LEU A 291 -6.39 10.21 -17.26
C LEU A 291 -6.22 10.55 -15.77
N LYS A 292 -7.03 11.47 -15.24
CA LYS A 292 -7.06 11.80 -13.81
C LYS A 292 -7.58 10.63 -12.96
N GLU A 293 -8.56 9.86 -13.44
CA GLU A 293 -9.01 8.63 -12.76
C GLU A 293 -7.90 7.57 -12.71
N ARG A 294 -7.12 7.45 -13.79
CA ARG A 294 -5.93 6.57 -13.84
C ARG A 294 -4.83 7.08 -12.90
N GLN A 295 -4.59 8.39 -12.86
CA GLN A 295 -3.64 9.02 -11.96
C GLN A 295 -3.96 8.71 -10.49
N GLU A 296 -5.20 8.90 -10.06
CA GLU A 296 -5.60 8.56 -8.68
C GLU A 296 -5.42 7.08 -8.38
N HIS A 297 -5.73 6.20 -9.33
CA HIS A 297 -5.51 4.76 -9.17
C HIS A 297 -4.03 4.42 -8.96
N GLU A 298 -3.13 5.00 -9.75
CA GLU A 298 -1.70 4.77 -9.64
C GLU A 298 -1.13 5.33 -8.32
N LEU A 299 -1.55 6.52 -7.88
CA LEU A 299 -1.14 7.06 -6.58
C LEU A 299 -1.53 6.15 -5.41
N VAL A 300 -2.60 5.37 -5.54
CA VAL A 300 -3.01 4.40 -4.51
C VAL A 300 -2.29 3.06 -4.65
N ASN A 301 -2.20 2.52 -5.88
CA ASN A 301 -1.90 1.10 -6.12
C ASN A 301 -0.56 0.81 -6.82
N ASN A 302 0.14 1.83 -7.33
CA ASN A 302 1.41 1.62 -8.02
C ASN A 302 2.43 0.98 -7.07
N ARG A 303 3.24 0.02 -7.55
CA ARG A 303 4.21 -0.72 -6.72
C ARG A 303 5.38 0.14 -6.28
N GLU A 304 5.83 1.05 -7.13
CA GLU A 304 6.98 1.89 -6.88
C GLU A 304 6.63 3.03 -5.94
N PHE A 305 5.57 3.81 -6.20
CA PHE A 305 5.25 5.02 -5.41
C PHE A 305 3.85 5.04 -4.79
N GLY A 306 3.01 4.04 -5.09
CA GLY A 306 1.63 4.01 -4.62
C GLY A 306 1.53 3.84 -3.10
N LEU A 307 0.57 4.54 -2.48
CA LEU A 307 0.40 4.59 -1.02
C LEU A 307 0.24 3.21 -0.37
N LEU A 308 -0.56 2.32 -0.97
CA LEU A 308 -0.78 1.00 -0.39
C LEU A 308 0.47 0.13 -0.40
N ASN A 309 1.38 0.32 -1.35
CA ASN A 309 2.62 -0.47 -1.42
C ASN A 309 3.74 0.18 -0.61
N ASN A 310 3.72 1.51 -0.46
CA ASN A 310 4.80 2.27 0.18
C ASN A 310 4.59 2.57 1.67
N CYS A 311 3.53 2.04 2.28
CA CYS A 311 3.42 2.00 3.73
C CYS A 311 4.45 1.02 4.31
N GLU A 312 5.22 1.50 5.29
CA GLU A 312 6.15 0.69 6.08
C GLU A 312 5.40 -0.36 6.89
N TYR A 313 6.07 -1.47 7.19
CA TYR A 313 5.45 -2.63 7.82
C TYR A 313 4.96 -2.35 9.24
N ASP A 314 5.75 -1.62 10.04
CA ASP A 314 5.35 -1.19 11.40
C ASP A 314 4.15 -0.22 11.42
N GLN A 315 3.76 0.32 10.27
CA GLN A 315 2.61 1.21 10.10
C GLN A 315 1.40 0.52 9.46
N ARG A 316 1.51 -0.80 9.19
CA ARG A 316 0.41 -1.65 8.78
C ARG A 316 -0.18 -2.32 10.00
N LEU A 317 -1.50 -2.20 10.12
CA LEU A 317 -2.25 -2.75 11.23
C LEU A 317 -3.27 -3.75 10.70
N GLN A 318 -3.55 -4.78 11.50
CA GLN A 318 -4.63 -5.72 11.25
C GLN A 318 -5.78 -5.42 12.22
N PRO A 319 -7.04 -5.42 11.77
CA PRO A 319 -8.19 -5.25 12.65
C PRO A 319 -8.27 -6.40 13.66
N HIS A 320 -8.57 -6.09 14.92
CA HIS A 320 -8.62 -7.09 15.99
C HIS A 320 -9.64 -8.20 15.73
N ASP A 321 -10.82 -7.83 15.23
CA ASP A 321 -11.96 -8.74 14.95
C ASP A 321 -12.23 -8.87 13.43
N GLY A 322 -11.26 -8.51 12.58
CA GLY A 322 -11.38 -8.46 11.13
C GLY A 322 -12.23 -7.30 10.58
N VAL A 323 -13.24 -6.82 11.30
CA VAL A 323 -14.04 -5.63 10.94
C VAL A 323 -13.36 -4.33 11.42
N PRO A 324 -13.58 -3.18 10.76
CA PRO A 324 -12.99 -1.92 11.20
C PRO A 324 -13.75 -1.41 12.43
N SER A 325 -13.25 -1.69 13.62
CA SER A 325 -13.84 -1.20 14.87
C SER A 325 -13.37 0.23 15.19
N PRO A 326 -14.08 0.96 16.07
CA PRO A 326 -13.60 2.22 16.63
C PRO A 326 -12.20 2.15 17.22
N ASP A 327 -11.87 1.03 17.87
CA ASP A 327 -10.59 0.83 18.53
C ASP A 327 -9.47 0.65 17.50
N ASP A 328 -9.73 -0.05 16.39
CA ASP A 328 -8.77 -0.17 15.26
C ASP A 328 -8.51 1.20 14.60
N MET A 329 -9.55 2.03 14.49
CA MET A 329 -9.41 3.39 13.95
C MET A 329 -8.66 4.31 14.91
N ASP A 330 -8.87 4.18 16.23
CA ASP A 330 -8.11 4.89 17.25
C ASP A 330 -6.65 4.40 17.30
N GLU A 331 -6.38 3.11 17.16
CA GLU A 331 -5.01 2.58 17.05
C GLU A 331 -4.33 3.15 15.79
N LEU A 332 -5.01 3.11 14.65
CA LEU A 332 -4.51 3.68 13.40
C LEU A 332 -4.21 5.17 13.52
N LEU A 333 -4.96 5.93 14.32
CA LEU A 333 -4.63 7.34 14.63
C LEU A 333 -3.43 7.46 15.56
N SER A 334 -3.37 6.65 16.62
CA SER A 334 -2.36 6.76 17.68
C SER A 334 -0.93 6.51 17.20
N ARG A 335 -0.74 5.68 16.17
CA ARG A 335 0.57 5.37 15.57
C ARG A 335 1.22 6.58 14.89
N ARG A 336 0.44 7.62 14.56
CA ARG A 336 0.87 8.74 13.73
C ARG A 336 0.49 10.07 14.35
N ARG A 337 1.45 11.00 14.41
CA ARG A 337 1.16 12.37 14.85
C ARG A 337 0.51 13.13 13.69
N GLY A 338 -0.49 13.96 13.99
CA GLY A 338 -1.03 14.93 13.03
C GLY A 338 -1.75 14.32 11.83
N THR A 339 -2.39 13.15 11.96
CA THR A 339 -3.20 12.56 10.87
C THR A 339 -4.24 13.59 10.39
N LYS A 340 -4.22 13.92 9.09
CA LYS A 340 -5.10 14.93 8.49
C LYS A 340 -6.32 14.34 7.82
N LEU A 341 -6.23 13.10 7.33
CA LEU A 341 -7.34 12.44 6.66
C LEU A 341 -7.21 10.92 6.65
N PHE A 342 -8.35 10.26 6.47
CA PHE A 342 -8.45 8.86 6.07
C PHE A 342 -8.92 8.74 4.61
N LEU A 343 -8.44 7.72 3.91
CA LEU A 343 -8.99 7.26 2.63
C LEU A 343 -9.49 5.84 2.83
N ALA A 344 -10.74 5.59 2.47
CA ALA A 344 -11.34 4.28 2.60
C ALA A 344 -12.26 3.96 1.42
N HIS A 345 -12.33 2.69 1.05
CA HIS A 345 -13.33 2.26 0.07
C HIS A 345 -14.74 2.56 0.62
N PRO A 346 -15.72 3.02 -0.19
CA PRO A 346 -17.07 3.34 0.31
C PRO A 346 -17.73 2.21 1.10
N ARG A 347 -17.44 0.95 0.73
CA ARG A 347 -17.90 -0.24 1.47
C ARG A 347 -17.24 -0.40 2.85
N ALA A 348 -15.99 0.02 3.01
CA ALA A 348 -15.29 0.07 4.30
C ALA A 348 -15.86 1.16 5.20
N ILE A 349 -16.14 2.35 4.65
CA ILE A 349 -16.82 3.44 5.37
C ILE A 349 -18.18 2.97 5.88
N ALA A 350 -18.94 2.26 5.04
CA ALA A 350 -20.21 1.66 5.45
C ALA A 350 -20.03 0.57 6.52
N ALA A 351 -18.97 -0.25 6.45
CA ALA A 351 -18.67 -1.26 7.47
C ALA A 351 -18.33 -0.62 8.83
N PHE A 352 -17.50 0.42 8.82
CA PHE A 352 -17.20 1.21 10.01
C PHE A 352 -18.46 1.85 10.60
N GLY A 353 -19.31 2.45 9.76
CA GLY A 353 -20.60 2.99 10.18
C GLY A 353 -21.52 1.95 10.85
N ARG A 354 -21.49 0.69 10.41
CA ARG A 354 -22.24 -0.40 11.07
C ARG A 354 -21.66 -0.72 12.45
N GLU A 355 -20.34 -0.77 12.58
CA GLU A 355 -19.68 -1.02 13.87
C GLU A 355 -19.90 0.13 14.87
N LEU A 356 -20.02 1.37 14.39
CA LEU A 356 -20.44 2.52 15.20
C LEU A 356 -21.89 2.39 15.65
N ASN A 357 -22.81 2.12 14.72
CA ASN A 357 -24.24 1.96 15.04
C ASN A 357 -24.47 0.83 16.06
N LYS A 358 -23.76 -0.29 15.93
CA LYS A 358 -23.80 -1.42 16.88
C LYS A 358 -23.39 -1.01 18.29
N ARG A 359 -22.51 -0.02 18.42
CA ARG A 359 -22.02 0.55 19.69
C ARG A 359 -22.79 1.80 20.13
N GLY A 360 -23.83 2.22 19.38
CA GLY A 360 -24.59 3.43 19.67
C GLY A 360 -23.81 4.73 19.45
N LEU A 361 -22.76 4.70 18.63
CA LEU A 361 -21.92 5.84 18.31
C LEU A 361 -22.39 6.51 17.02
N VAL A 362 -22.47 7.84 17.01
CA VAL A 362 -22.78 8.64 15.82
C VAL A 362 -21.54 9.45 15.45
N PRO A 363 -20.93 9.24 14.27
CA PRO A 363 -19.77 10.00 13.87
C PRO A 363 -20.14 11.45 13.56
N GLU A 364 -19.25 12.37 13.93
CA GLU A 364 -19.37 13.77 13.51
C GLU A 364 -19.17 13.90 12.00
N THR A 365 -19.70 14.97 11.40
CA THR A 365 -19.54 15.23 9.96
C THR A 365 -19.02 16.64 9.71
N VAL A 366 -18.17 16.78 8.70
CA VAL A 366 -17.65 18.08 8.24
C VAL A 366 -18.12 18.35 6.80
N GLU A 367 -18.36 19.61 6.47
CA GLU A 367 -18.73 20.03 5.12
C GLU A 367 -17.49 20.48 4.34
N ILE A 368 -17.19 19.78 3.24
CA ILE A 368 -16.02 20.06 2.39
C ILE A 368 -16.47 20.05 0.93
N GLY A 369 -16.33 21.18 0.24
CA GLY A 369 -16.71 21.32 -1.16
C GLY A 369 -18.18 20.97 -1.43
N GLY A 370 -19.09 21.29 -0.50
CA GLY A 370 -20.52 20.99 -0.58
C GLY A 370 -20.92 19.54 -0.24
N ASN A 371 -19.95 18.69 0.15
CA ASN A 371 -20.22 17.31 0.58
C ASN A 371 -20.10 17.19 2.09
N ARG A 372 -21.01 16.44 2.72
CA ARG A 372 -20.91 16.05 4.13
C ARG A 372 -20.10 14.77 4.26
N ILE A 373 -18.96 14.87 4.93
CA ILE A 373 -17.99 13.79 5.05
C ILE A 373 -17.96 13.33 6.50
N PRO A 374 -18.10 12.02 6.77
CA PRO A 374 -17.98 11.49 8.13
C PRO A 374 -16.55 11.70 8.65
N THR A 375 -16.44 11.91 9.95
CA THR A 375 -15.17 12.12 10.65
C THR A 375 -15.04 11.13 11.80
N TRP A 376 -13.81 10.80 12.14
CA TRP A 376 -13.47 10.06 13.35
C TRP A 376 -12.44 10.86 14.13
N ARG A 377 -12.77 11.22 15.38
CA ARG A 377 -11.93 12.10 16.24
C ARG A 377 -11.49 13.41 15.54
N GLY A 378 -12.40 14.02 14.77
CA GLY A 378 -12.14 15.26 14.03
C GLY A 378 -11.36 15.07 12.71
N VAL A 379 -10.96 13.84 12.35
CA VAL A 379 -10.26 13.55 11.10
C VAL A 379 -11.27 13.04 10.05
N PRO A 380 -11.37 13.66 8.87
CA PRO A 380 -12.31 13.27 7.82
C PRO A 380 -11.97 11.93 7.15
N ILE A 381 -13.00 11.14 6.85
CA ILE A 381 -12.89 9.87 6.14
C ILE A 381 -13.42 10.03 4.71
N TYR A 382 -12.50 10.20 3.76
CA TYR A 382 -12.84 10.40 2.36
C TYR A 382 -13.06 9.06 1.63
N PRO A 383 -14.12 8.97 0.79
CA PRO A 383 -14.34 7.81 -0.05
C PRO A 383 -13.33 7.76 -1.20
N CYS A 384 -12.64 6.64 -1.34
CA CYS A 384 -11.76 6.34 -2.47
C CYS A 384 -12.07 4.96 -3.03
N ASN A 385 -12.69 4.89 -4.21
CA ASN A 385 -13.02 3.61 -4.86
C ASN A 385 -11.82 2.96 -5.57
N LYS A 386 -10.64 3.60 -5.54
CA LYS A 386 -9.40 3.04 -6.10
C LYS A 386 -8.70 2.09 -5.15
N ILE A 387 -9.07 2.08 -3.86
CA ILE A 387 -8.60 1.09 -2.90
C ILE A 387 -9.26 -0.26 -3.26
N PRO A 388 -8.49 -1.32 -3.48
CA PRO A 388 -9.02 -2.59 -3.98
C PRO A 388 -9.90 -3.27 -2.94
N VAL A 389 -10.88 -4.02 -3.44
CA VAL A 389 -11.66 -4.97 -2.65
C VAL A 389 -11.33 -6.36 -3.16
N THR A 390 -10.83 -7.21 -2.28
CA THR A 390 -10.42 -8.58 -2.60
C THR A 390 -11.64 -9.48 -2.85
N PRO A 391 -11.46 -10.62 -3.53
CA PRO A 391 -12.51 -11.65 -3.65
C PRO A 391 -13.05 -12.12 -2.30
N GLU A 392 -12.20 -12.15 -1.27
CA GLU A 392 -12.50 -12.51 0.13
C GLU A 392 -13.35 -11.42 0.84
N ARG A 393 -13.69 -10.33 0.14
CA ARG A 393 -14.43 -9.18 0.67
C ARG A 393 -13.68 -8.50 1.82
N THR A 394 -12.38 -8.34 1.64
CA THR A 394 -11.54 -7.48 2.48
C THR A 394 -11.04 -6.28 1.67
N THR A 395 -10.62 -5.23 2.38
CA THR A 395 -10.08 -4.00 1.77
C THR A 395 -9.15 -3.32 2.76
N SER A 396 -8.68 -2.11 2.44
CA SER A 396 -7.78 -1.35 3.31
C SER A 396 -8.37 0.02 3.67
N ILE A 397 -7.96 0.56 4.81
CA ILE A 397 -8.20 1.95 5.20
C ILE A 397 -6.84 2.61 5.36
N ILE A 398 -6.60 3.66 4.59
CA ILE A 398 -5.38 4.46 4.65
C ILE A 398 -5.63 5.63 5.57
N ALA A 399 -4.62 6.01 6.34
CA ALA A 399 -4.65 7.19 7.14
C ALA A 399 -3.31 7.91 7.05
N MET A 400 -3.36 9.24 6.88
CA MET A 400 -2.19 9.99 6.43
C MET A 400 -2.07 11.38 7.05
N ARG A 401 -0.83 11.74 7.42
CA ARG A 401 -0.35 13.11 7.58
C ARG A 401 0.07 13.61 6.20
N THR A 402 -0.18 14.87 5.88
CA THR A 402 0.11 15.43 4.56
C THR A 402 0.92 16.72 4.65
N GLY A 403 1.71 16.99 3.61
CA GLY A 403 2.46 18.24 3.48
C GLY A 403 3.95 18.09 3.79
N GLU A 404 4.77 18.92 3.15
CA GLU A 404 6.23 18.87 3.26
C GLU A 404 6.72 19.35 4.63
N ASP A 405 6.20 20.49 5.11
CA ASP A 405 6.55 21.08 6.41
C ASP A 405 6.24 20.15 7.60
N GLU A 406 5.15 19.39 7.48
CA GLU A 406 4.74 18.42 8.50
C GLU A 406 5.43 17.05 8.32
N GLN A 407 6.38 16.91 7.38
CA GLN A 407 7.00 15.63 7.04
C GLN A 407 5.91 14.57 6.77
N GLY A 408 4.94 14.91 5.95
CA GLY A 408 3.79 14.08 5.61
C GLY A 408 3.97 13.34 4.28
N VAL A 409 2.85 12.90 3.73
CA VAL A 409 2.76 12.44 2.34
C VAL A 409 2.55 13.64 1.42
N ILE A 410 3.27 13.65 0.31
CA ILE A 410 3.18 14.69 -0.74
C ILE A 410 2.99 14.06 -2.11
N GLY A 411 2.29 14.77 -2.98
CA GLY A 411 2.24 14.49 -4.41
C GLY A 411 3.37 15.20 -5.11
N LEU A 412 3.96 14.56 -6.11
CA LEU A 412 5.02 15.12 -6.93
C LEU A 412 4.49 15.39 -8.33
N ARG A 413 4.81 16.55 -8.88
CA ARG A 413 4.35 16.97 -10.22
C ARG A 413 5.42 17.82 -10.90
N GLN A 414 5.29 18.04 -12.20
CA GLN A 414 6.16 18.94 -12.96
C GLN A 414 5.34 20.04 -13.63
N SER A 415 5.39 21.24 -13.06
CA SER A 415 4.79 22.43 -13.69
C SER A 415 5.70 23.03 -14.77
N GLY A 416 5.12 23.74 -15.73
CA GLY A 416 5.84 24.48 -16.77
C GLY A 416 6.25 23.66 -17.99
N ILE A 417 5.57 22.54 -18.24
CA ILE A 417 5.81 21.71 -19.42
C ILE A 417 5.25 22.36 -20.71
N PRO A 418 5.82 22.10 -21.90
CA PRO A 418 5.26 22.62 -23.14
C PRO A 418 3.84 22.08 -23.41
N ASP A 419 2.95 22.98 -23.85
CA ASP A 419 1.52 22.75 -24.09
C ASP A 419 0.75 22.28 -22.84
N GLU A 420 1.14 22.80 -21.67
CA GLU A 420 0.47 22.56 -20.40
C GLU A 420 -0.92 23.22 -20.34
N ILE A 421 -1.92 22.44 -19.95
CA ILE A 421 -3.30 22.91 -19.73
C ILE A 421 -3.63 23.05 -18.25
N GLU A 422 -3.04 22.21 -17.41
CA GLU A 422 -3.08 22.23 -15.94
C GLU A 422 -1.71 21.78 -15.43
N PRO A 423 -1.29 22.11 -14.20
CA PRO A 423 0.00 21.68 -13.66
C PRO A 423 0.27 20.20 -13.89
N SER A 424 1.35 19.88 -14.61
CA SER A 424 1.79 18.52 -14.92
C SER A 424 0.93 17.75 -15.93
N LEU A 425 -0.01 18.41 -16.61
CA LEU A 425 -0.89 17.86 -17.64
C LEU A 425 -0.76 18.66 -18.94
N SER A 426 -0.33 18.00 -20.01
CA SER A 426 -0.15 18.61 -21.33
C SER A 426 -0.97 17.92 -22.42
N VAL A 427 -1.36 18.70 -23.42
CA VAL A 427 -2.07 18.22 -24.62
C VAL A 427 -1.34 18.71 -25.85
N ARG A 428 -0.68 17.81 -26.57
CA ARG A 428 0.11 18.14 -27.77
C ARG A 428 -0.56 17.67 -29.05
N PHE A 429 -0.64 18.55 -30.03
CA PHE A 429 -1.07 18.16 -31.38
C PHE A 429 0.05 17.40 -32.10
N MET A 430 -0.22 16.18 -32.55
CA MET A 430 0.75 15.30 -33.20
C MET A 430 0.71 15.36 -34.73
N GLY A 431 -0.23 16.11 -35.32
CA GLY A 431 -0.47 16.12 -36.75
C GLY A 431 -1.74 15.38 -37.18
N ILE A 432 -1.95 15.33 -38.51
CA ILE A 432 -3.06 14.65 -39.18
C ILE A 432 -2.47 13.53 -40.02
N ASN A 433 -3.01 12.32 -39.92
CA ASN A 433 -2.55 11.18 -40.73
C ASN A 433 -3.18 11.17 -42.14
N GLU A 434 -2.74 10.24 -42.99
CA GLU A 434 -3.25 10.05 -44.36
C GLU A 434 -4.76 9.75 -44.43
N GLN A 435 -5.36 9.30 -43.33
CA GLN A 435 -6.79 9.02 -43.19
C GLN A 435 -7.59 10.23 -42.67
N ALA A 436 -6.98 11.42 -42.64
CA ALA A 436 -7.58 12.65 -42.14
C ALA A 436 -8.02 12.57 -40.66
N VAL A 437 -7.26 11.84 -39.84
CA VAL A 437 -7.45 11.74 -38.38
C VAL A 437 -6.44 12.65 -37.67
N ILE A 438 -6.96 13.59 -36.89
CA ILE A 438 -6.23 14.49 -35.99
C ILE A 438 -5.83 13.69 -34.75
N ASN A 439 -4.54 13.72 -34.39
CA ASN A 439 -4.01 13.04 -33.21
C ASN A 439 -3.58 14.07 -32.15
N TYR A 440 -4.05 13.90 -30.92
CA TYR A 440 -3.60 14.65 -29.74
C TYR A 440 -2.97 13.68 -28.73
N LEU A 441 -1.77 14.01 -28.26
CA LEU A 441 -1.12 13.30 -27.15
C LEU A 441 -1.47 14.02 -25.85
N VAL A 442 -2.19 13.34 -24.97
CA VAL A 442 -2.49 13.81 -23.61
C VAL A 442 -1.52 13.12 -22.65
N THR A 443 -0.73 13.89 -21.91
CA THR A 443 0.31 13.40 -21.00
C THR A 443 0.13 14.00 -19.61
N ALA A 444 0.16 13.16 -18.57
CA ALA A 444 0.24 13.58 -17.18
C ALA A 444 1.51 13.01 -16.52
N TYR A 445 2.26 13.87 -15.83
CA TYR A 445 3.42 13.48 -15.01
C TYR A 445 3.03 13.52 -13.54
N TYR A 446 3.33 12.48 -12.78
CA TYR A 446 3.00 12.46 -11.34
C TYR A 446 3.77 11.38 -10.60
N SER A 447 3.94 11.57 -9.29
CA SER A 447 4.39 10.54 -8.36
C SER A 447 3.89 10.90 -6.95
N ALA A 448 4.20 10.08 -5.95
CA ALA A 448 3.93 10.35 -4.55
C ALA A 448 5.13 9.99 -3.70
N ALA A 449 5.41 10.79 -2.67
CA ALA A 449 6.47 10.51 -1.72
C ALA A 449 5.91 10.51 -0.29
N VAL A 450 6.27 9.48 0.45
CA VAL A 450 6.06 9.39 1.90
C VAL A 450 7.36 9.87 2.53
N LEU A 451 7.36 11.04 3.19
CA LEU A 451 8.62 11.64 3.65
C LEU A 451 9.23 10.88 4.83
N VAL A 452 8.40 10.43 5.76
CA VAL A 452 8.80 9.61 6.92
C VAL A 452 7.82 8.45 7.13
N PRO A 453 8.28 7.31 7.70
CA PRO A 453 7.44 6.14 7.96
C PRO A 453 6.10 6.44 8.63
N ASP A 454 6.11 7.20 9.73
CA ASP A 454 4.92 7.51 10.55
C ASP A 454 3.93 8.48 9.88
N ALA A 455 4.21 8.95 8.65
CA ALA A 455 3.29 9.82 7.92
C ALA A 455 2.12 9.05 7.30
N LEU A 456 2.28 7.75 7.06
CA LEU A 456 1.32 6.90 6.37
C LEU A 456 1.10 5.62 7.17
N GLY A 457 -0.15 5.24 7.42
CA GLY A 457 -0.45 3.91 7.93
C GLY A 457 -1.69 3.33 7.26
N VAL A 458 -1.77 2.01 7.30
CA VAL A 458 -2.77 1.24 6.58
C VAL A 458 -3.36 0.20 7.52
N LEU A 459 -4.67 0.22 7.72
CA LEU A 459 -5.40 -0.90 8.29
C LEU A 459 -5.76 -1.86 7.15
N GLU A 460 -5.23 -3.07 7.19
CA GLU A 460 -5.35 -4.07 6.14
C GLU A 460 -6.41 -5.12 6.44
N ASN A 461 -6.74 -5.95 5.45
CA ASN A 461 -7.67 -7.08 5.61
C ASN A 461 -9.01 -6.73 6.27
N VAL A 462 -9.48 -5.49 6.06
CA VAL A 462 -10.71 -4.97 6.65
C VAL A 462 -11.91 -5.67 6.03
N GLU A 463 -12.56 -6.54 6.80
CA GLU A 463 -13.78 -7.24 6.41
C GLU A 463 -14.93 -6.24 6.18
N ILE A 464 -15.51 -6.27 4.97
CA ILE A 464 -16.68 -5.45 4.62
C ILE A 464 -17.99 -6.26 4.59
N GLY A 465 -17.91 -7.59 4.79
CA GLY A 465 -18.91 -8.57 4.36
C GLY A 465 -19.94 -9.07 5.39
N ARG A 466 -19.86 -8.71 6.67
CA ARG A 466 -20.85 -9.16 7.67
C ARG A 466 -22.12 -8.31 7.61
N TRP A 467 -23.11 -8.77 6.85
CA TRP A 467 -24.50 -8.32 6.98
C TRP A 467 -25.16 -9.26 7.99
N ARG A 468 -25.45 -8.77 9.20
CA ARG A 468 -26.30 -9.47 10.17
C ARG A 468 -27.68 -8.86 10.18
#